data_AF-A0A417YVT9-F1
#
_entry.id   AF-A0A417YVT9-F1
#
_cell.length_a   1.000
_cell.length_b   1.000
_cell.length_c   1.000
_cell.angle_alpha   90.00
_cell.angle_beta   90.00
_cell.angle_gamma   90.00
#
_symmetry.space_group_name_H-M   'P 1'
#
loop_
_entity.id
_entity.type
_entity.pdbx_description
1 polymer ?
#
loop_
_entity_poly.entity_id
_entity_poly.type
_entity_poly.pdbx_seq_one_letter_code
_entity_poly.pdbx_strand_id
1 'polypeptide(L)'
;MQNPKILRFLIENTTDEWIQKQAKNKLKFTPLTEQEKAMYQGIINYKHIPGYGGFSERIIAEAEEKLEEGGNYSVHNLEFLTGANISVTLTKEFMDAVENDADYELRFPAVETYDEEMMKIYNEEWHKVGDVREWEKMGYKVRTYKTIKAKELWNLINICATYSAEPGIFFIDNANDMTNAQAYGQKVVATNPCGRVA
;
A
#
# COMPACT_ATOMS: atom_id res chain seq x y z
N MET A 1 0.91 3.19 4.76
CA MET A 1 2.32 3.34 5.17
C MET A 1 2.75 4.79 5.28
N GLN A 2 3.16 5.28 6.47
CA GLN A 2 3.64 6.65 6.73
C GLN A 2 5.07 6.71 7.29
N ASN A 3 5.84 5.62 7.14
CA ASN A 3 7.22 5.52 7.63
C ASN A 3 8.24 5.58 6.47
N PRO A 4 9.14 6.58 6.42
CA PRO A 4 10.13 6.71 5.35
C PRO A 4 11.04 5.49 5.20
N LYS A 5 11.50 4.89 6.31
CA LYS A 5 12.42 3.74 6.29
C LYS A 5 11.78 2.54 5.60
N ILE A 6 10.51 2.31 5.89
CA ILE A 6 9.74 1.20 5.30
C ILE A 6 9.44 1.46 3.83
N LEU A 7 9.19 2.71 3.43
CA LEU A 7 9.03 3.05 2.02
C LEU A 7 10.33 2.83 1.23
N ARG A 8 11.50 3.15 1.80
CA ARG A 8 12.80 2.82 1.18
C ARG A 8 13.01 1.31 1.07
N PHE A 9 12.78 0.58 2.17
CA PHE A 9 12.83 -0.87 2.17
C PHE A 9 11.93 -1.47 1.07
N LEU A 10 10.69 -0.98 0.93
CA LEU A 10 9.78 -1.42 -0.12
C LEU A 10 10.37 -1.16 -1.53
N ILE A 11 10.93 0.03 -1.77
CA ILE A 11 11.55 0.38 -3.06
C ILE A 11 12.70 -0.55 -3.42
N GLU A 12 13.51 -0.93 -2.43
CA GLU A 12 14.68 -1.80 -2.61
C GLU A 12 14.31 -3.28 -2.80
N ASN A 13 13.15 -3.71 -2.31
CA ASN A 13 12.77 -5.13 -2.26
C ASN A 13 11.64 -5.53 -3.24
N THR A 14 10.95 -4.57 -3.87
CA THR A 14 9.94 -4.86 -4.90
C THR A 14 10.55 -4.82 -6.29
N THR A 15 10.08 -5.71 -7.17
CA THR A 15 10.48 -5.72 -8.59
C THR A 15 9.48 -4.97 -9.49
N ASP A 16 8.29 -4.62 -8.99
CA ASP A 16 7.29 -3.87 -9.77
C ASP A 16 7.62 -2.37 -9.79
N GLU A 17 7.93 -1.85 -10.97
CA GLU A 17 8.30 -0.45 -11.19
C GLU A 17 7.22 0.55 -10.74
N TRP A 18 5.95 0.16 -10.82
CA TRP A 18 4.85 1.03 -10.42
C TRP A 18 4.76 1.14 -8.90
N ILE A 19 4.94 0.04 -8.16
CA ILE A 19 5.06 0.08 -6.68
C ILE A 19 6.23 0.97 -6.29
N GLN A 20 7.41 0.79 -6.91
CA GLN A 20 8.56 1.66 -6.66
C GLN A 20 8.23 3.14 -6.91
N LYS A 21 7.56 3.44 -8.03
CA LYS A 21 7.14 4.80 -8.37
C LYS A 21 6.18 5.37 -7.33
N GLN A 22 5.18 4.61 -6.89
CA GLN A 22 4.22 5.10 -5.88
C GLN A 22 4.91 5.34 -4.51
N ALA A 23 5.81 4.45 -4.10
CA ALA A 23 6.59 4.63 -2.87
C ALA A 23 7.51 5.86 -2.95
N LYS A 24 8.18 6.08 -4.09
CA LYS A 24 9.00 7.27 -4.35
C LYS A 24 8.17 8.55 -4.32
N ASN A 25 7.01 8.57 -4.97
CA ASN A 25 6.10 9.72 -4.96
C ASN A 25 5.61 10.09 -3.56
N LYS A 26 5.60 9.13 -2.64
CA LYS A 26 5.24 9.35 -1.24
C LYS A 26 6.40 9.87 -0.38
N LEU A 27 7.64 9.61 -0.78
CA LEU A 27 8.84 10.08 -0.09
C LEU A 27 9.19 11.53 -0.48
N LYS A 28 9.53 12.33 0.54
CA LYS A 28 10.06 13.68 0.39
C LYS A 28 11.50 13.72 0.89
N PHE A 29 12.44 13.99 0.00
CA PHE A 29 13.84 14.20 0.35
C PHE A 29 14.11 15.69 0.61
N THR A 30 14.79 15.99 1.71
CA THR A 30 15.26 17.34 2.06
C THR A 30 16.78 17.28 2.20
N PRO A 31 17.55 17.88 1.27
CA PRO A 31 19.01 17.87 1.34
C PRO A 31 19.53 18.52 2.64
N LEU A 32 20.68 18.06 3.12
CA LEU A 32 21.38 18.75 4.21
C LEU A 32 21.87 20.12 3.76
N THR A 33 21.75 21.11 4.64
CA THR A 33 22.41 22.41 4.51
C THR A 33 23.92 22.28 4.71
N GLU A 34 24.70 23.23 4.22
CA GLU A 34 26.16 23.26 4.44
C GLU A 34 26.54 23.31 5.93
N GLN A 35 25.72 23.96 6.76
CA GLN A 35 25.90 24.00 8.21
C GLN A 35 25.69 22.61 8.84
N GLU A 36 24.63 21.90 8.45
CA GLU A 36 24.37 20.55 8.93
C GLU A 36 25.45 19.57 8.47
N LYS A 37 25.91 19.66 7.21
CA LYS A 37 27.03 18.85 6.71
C LYS A 37 28.29 19.08 7.55
N ALA A 38 28.65 20.34 7.80
CA ALA A 38 29.81 20.69 8.61
C ALA A 38 29.68 20.17 10.06
N MET A 39 28.48 20.25 10.63
CA MET A 39 28.18 19.72 11.96
C MET A 39 28.37 18.20 12.03
N TYR A 40 27.74 17.43 11.14
CA TYR A 40 27.88 15.97 11.11
C TYR A 40 29.32 15.54 10.82
N GLN A 41 30.01 16.24 9.92
CA GLN A 41 31.43 15.97 9.65
C GLN A 41 32.28 16.21 10.90
N GLY A 42 31.96 17.27 11.67
CA GLY A 42 32.57 17.54 12.96
C GLY A 42 32.39 16.39 13.96
N ILE A 43 31.20 15.77 14.01
CA ILE A 43 30.94 14.60 14.86
C ILE A 43 31.79 13.40 14.42
N ILE A 44 31.83 13.09 13.12
CA ILE A 44 32.61 11.96 12.57
C ILE A 44 34.10 12.11 12.88
N ASN A 45 34.64 13.33 12.91
CA ASN A 45 36.06 13.54 13.22
C ASN A 45 36.46 13.02 14.61
N TYR A 46 35.52 12.87 15.55
CA TYR A 46 35.76 12.28 16.87
C TYR A 46 35.65 10.74 16.90
N LYS A 47 35.28 10.09 15.79
CA LYS A 47 35.09 8.62 15.70
C LYS A 47 36.31 7.82 16.15
N HIS A 48 37.52 8.33 15.90
CA HIS A 48 38.78 7.66 16.22
C HIS A 48 39.46 8.21 17.48
N ILE A 49 38.82 9.16 18.18
CA ILE A 49 39.36 9.77 19.39
C ILE A 49 38.90 8.94 20.61
N PRO A 50 39.80 8.59 21.56
CA PRO A 50 39.41 7.90 22.78
C PRO A 50 38.30 8.65 23.53
N GLY A 51 37.22 7.94 23.87
CA GLY A 51 36.03 8.53 24.49
C GLY A 51 35.12 9.30 23.52
N TYR A 52 35.34 9.17 22.20
CA TYR A 52 34.48 9.67 21.13
C TYR A 52 34.14 11.18 21.23
N GLY A 53 34.98 11.97 21.88
CA GLY A 53 34.70 13.40 22.15
C GLY A 53 33.45 13.63 23.00
N GLY A 54 32.96 12.63 23.74
CA GLY A 54 31.72 12.69 24.50
C GLY A 54 30.47 12.25 23.74
N PHE A 55 30.59 11.88 22.46
CA PHE A 55 29.49 11.28 21.69
C PHE A 55 29.38 9.77 21.95
N SER A 56 28.19 9.22 21.78
CA SER A 56 28.00 7.77 21.77
C SER A 56 28.28 7.21 20.37
N GLU A 57 28.62 5.92 20.29
CA GLU A 57 28.78 5.21 19.01
C GLU A 57 27.54 5.36 18.11
N ARG A 58 26.34 5.38 18.71
CA ARG A 58 25.08 5.57 18.00
C ARG A 58 24.99 6.95 17.33
N ILE A 59 25.42 8.01 18.01
CA ILE A 59 25.40 9.36 17.44
C ILE A 59 26.39 9.47 16.27
N ILE A 60 27.56 8.84 16.40
CA ILE A 60 28.54 8.79 15.30
C ILE A 60 27.96 8.05 14.09
N ALA A 61 27.36 6.87 14.30
CA ALA A 61 26.74 6.10 13.23
C ALA A 61 25.59 6.88 12.55
N GLU A 62 24.74 7.57 13.33
CA GLU A 62 23.68 8.41 12.78
C GLU A 62 24.25 9.59 11.94
N ALA A 63 25.36 10.19 12.37
CA ALA A 63 26.03 11.25 11.60
C ALA A 63 26.64 10.74 10.28
N GLU A 64 27.21 9.53 10.29
CA GLU A 64 27.70 8.84 9.07
C GLU A 64 26.55 8.58 8.09
N GLU A 65 25.46 7.99 8.55
CA GLU A 65 24.26 7.72 7.75
C GLU A 65 23.71 9.02 7.12
N LYS A 66 23.63 10.11 7.88
CA LYS A 66 23.12 11.40 7.39
C LYS A 66 24.00 12.01 6.30
N LEU A 67 25.32 11.88 6.42
CA LEU A 67 26.24 12.40 5.42
C LEU A 67 26.27 11.54 4.16
N GLU A 68 26.19 10.20 4.29
CA GLU A 68 26.08 9.28 3.16
C GLU A 68 24.79 9.51 2.37
N GLU A 69 23.66 9.64 3.07
CA GLU A 69 22.35 9.94 2.45
C GLU A 69 22.27 11.37 1.90
N GLY A 70 23.12 12.29 2.38
CA GLY A 70 23.16 13.69 1.96
C GLY A 70 21.91 14.50 2.33
N GLY A 71 21.00 13.96 3.16
CA GLY A 71 19.73 14.60 3.48
C GLY A 71 18.85 13.81 4.45
N ASN A 72 17.59 14.23 4.54
CA ASN A 72 16.57 13.63 5.37
C ASN A 72 15.37 13.21 4.51
N TYR A 73 14.92 11.97 4.71
CA TYR A 73 13.67 11.48 4.14
C TYR A 73 12.51 11.69 5.10
N SER A 74 11.42 12.23 4.57
CA SER A 74 10.12 12.36 5.23
C SER A 74 9.02 11.85 4.30
N VAL A 75 7.77 11.83 4.75
CA VAL A 75 6.63 11.42 3.93
C VAL A 75 5.78 12.63 3.56
N HIS A 76 5.33 12.70 2.31
CA HIS A 76 4.33 13.68 1.88
C HIS A 76 2.99 13.42 2.59
N ASN A 77 2.35 14.48 3.11
CA ASN A 77 1.05 14.45 3.77
C ASN A 77 0.96 13.41 4.89
N LEU A 78 1.77 13.58 5.94
CA LEU A 78 1.81 12.68 7.11
C LEU A 78 0.43 12.47 7.76
N GLU A 79 -0.43 13.49 7.74
CA GLU A 79 -1.79 13.47 8.30
C GLU A 79 -2.83 12.78 7.40
N PHE A 80 -2.44 12.37 6.18
CA PHE A 80 -3.37 11.73 5.26
C PHE A 80 -3.86 10.40 5.82
N LEU A 81 -5.17 10.32 6.06
CA LEU A 81 -5.90 9.17 6.60
C LEU A 81 -5.42 8.70 7.97
N THR A 82 -4.86 9.59 8.79
CA THR A 82 -4.58 9.26 10.20
C THR A 82 -5.89 9.06 10.96
N GLY A 83 -6.02 7.93 11.67
CA GLY A 83 -7.20 7.59 12.46
C GLY A 83 -8.29 6.80 11.72
N ALA A 84 -8.07 6.45 10.45
CA ALA A 84 -8.93 5.52 9.71
C ALA A 84 -8.32 4.11 9.70
N ASN A 85 -9.14 3.09 9.94
CA ASN A 85 -8.77 1.69 9.68
C ASN A 85 -8.97 1.38 8.20
N ILE A 86 -8.10 0.56 7.62
CA ILE A 86 -8.14 0.21 6.20
C ILE A 86 -8.23 -1.30 6.12
N SER A 87 -9.19 -1.84 5.38
CA SER A 87 -9.24 -3.28 5.11
C SER A 87 -9.25 -3.54 3.61
N VAL A 88 -8.71 -4.71 3.24
CA VAL A 88 -8.76 -5.23 1.89
C VAL A 88 -9.50 -6.56 1.90
N THR A 89 -10.40 -6.70 0.93
CA THR A 89 -11.10 -7.96 0.67
C THR A 89 -10.34 -8.74 -0.39
N LEU A 90 -9.97 -9.98 -0.09
CA LEU A 90 -9.22 -10.85 -0.99
C LEU A 90 -10.14 -11.92 -1.56
N THR A 91 -10.12 -12.03 -2.88
CA THR A 91 -10.85 -13.06 -3.63
C THR A 91 -10.00 -14.33 -3.72
N LYS A 92 -10.67 -15.46 -3.97
CA LYS A 92 -10.00 -16.73 -4.25
C LYS A 92 -9.15 -16.65 -5.51
N GLU A 93 -9.69 -16.01 -6.56
CA GLU A 93 -8.99 -15.74 -7.82
C GLU A 93 -7.64 -15.02 -7.60
N PHE A 94 -7.60 -14.01 -6.72
CA PHE A 94 -6.35 -13.32 -6.39
C PHE A 94 -5.37 -14.25 -5.67
N MET A 95 -5.84 -15.03 -4.68
CA MET A 95 -4.98 -15.94 -3.93
C MET A 95 -4.43 -17.06 -4.82
N ASP A 96 -5.26 -17.61 -5.70
CA ASP A 96 -4.83 -18.60 -6.69
C ASP A 96 -3.74 -17.99 -7.61
N ALA A 97 -3.89 -16.72 -8.02
CA ALA A 97 -2.86 -16.03 -8.80
C ALA A 97 -1.56 -15.82 -8.02
N VAL A 98 -1.63 -15.53 -6.72
CA VAL A 98 -0.46 -15.43 -5.82
C VAL A 98 0.27 -16.77 -5.73
N GLU A 99 -0.46 -17.86 -5.48
CA GLU A 99 0.11 -19.21 -5.35
C GLU A 99 0.80 -19.67 -6.64
N ASN A 100 0.22 -19.35 -7.80
CA ASN A 100 0.71 -19.78 -9.10
C ASN A 100 1.67 -18.79 -9.78
N ASP A 101 2.13 -17.74 -9.07
CA ASP A 101 3.02 -16.71 -9.63
C ASP A 101 2.46 -15.98 -10.88
N ALA A 102 1.13 -15.91 -10.95
CA ALA A 102 0.44 -15.35 -12.09
C ALA A 102 0.37 -13.82 -12.02
N ASP A 103 0.04 -13.24 -13.17
CA ASP A 103 -0.34 -11.84 -13.25
C ASP A 103 -1.80 -11.68 -12.80
N TYR A 104 -2.12 -10.51 -12.28
CA TYR A 104 -3.45 -10.15 -11.80
C TYR A 104 -3.87 -8.80 -12.36
N GLU A 105 -5.12 -8.73 -12.83
CA GLU A 105 -5.68 -7.53 -13.46
C GLU A 105 -6.43 -6.67 -12.45
N LEU A 106 -6.01 -5.41 -12.32
CA LEU A 106 -6.68 -4.41 -11.50
C LEU A 106 -7.79 -3.76 -12.33
N ARG A 107 -9.03 -4.20 -12.07
CA ARG A 107 -10.21 -3.86 -12.87
C ARG A 107 -11.22 -3.03 -12.09
N PHE A 108 -11.94 -2.17 -12.81
CA PHE A 108 -13.09 -1.42 -12.30
C PHE A 108 -14.11 -1.19 -13.43
N PRO A 109 -15.40 -0.90 -13.14
CA PRO A 109 -16.33 -0.42 -14.15
C PRO A 109 -15.73 0.70 -15.00
N ALA A 110 -15.95 0.66 -16.31
CA ALA A 110 -15.33 1.58 -17.27
C ALA A 110 -15.99 2.97 -17.28
N VAL A 111 -16.16 3.57 -16.09
CA VAL A 111 -16.91 4.81 -15.84
C VAL A 111 -16.49 5.97 -16.73
N GLU A 112 -15.19 6.06 -17.06
CA GLU A 112 -14.64 7.10 -17.93
C GLU A 112 -15.10 7.00 -19.39
N THR A 113 -15.67 5.85 -19.78
CA THR A 113 -16.13 5.57 -21.15
C THR A 113 -17.65 5.49 -21.28
N TYR A 114 -18.37 5.66 -20.18
CA TYR A 114 -19.83 5.60 -20.17
C TYR A 114 -20.42 6.89 -20.72
N ASP A 115 -21.47 6.74 -21.52
CA ASP A 115 -22.37 7.83 -21.87
C ASP A 115 -23.32 8.15 -20.70
N GLU A 116 -24.20 9.13 -20.89
CA GLU A 116 -25.13 9.57 -19.84
C GLU A 116 -26.07 8.46 -19.37
N GLU A 117 -26.53 7.60 -20.29
CA GLU A 117 -27.43 6.48 -19.96
C GLU A 117 -26.70 5.41 -19.14
N MET A 118 -25.51 5.01 -19.58
CA MET A 118 -24.69 4.05 -18.85
C MET A 118 -24.23 4.58 -17.49
N MET A 119 -23.95 5.88 -17.39
CA MET A 119 -23.58 6.50 -16.12
C MET A 119 -24.74 6.50 -15.12
N LYS A 120 -25.98 6.67 -15.61
CA LYS A 120 -27.18 6.52 -14.78
C LYS A 120 -27.32 5.09 -14.24
N ILE A 121 -27.17 4.09 -15.12
CA ILE A 121 -27.19 2.67 -14.72
C ILE A 121 -26.11 2.37 -13.69
N TYR A 122 -24.88 2.86 -13.90
CA TYR A 122 -23.79 2.69 -12.95
C TYR A 122 -24.15 3.26 -11.57
N ASN A 123 -24.64 4.51 -11.51
CA ASN A 123 -24.99 5.15 -10.24
C ASN A 123 -26.12 4.41 -9.50
N GLU A 124 -27.10 3.88 -10.24
CA GLU A 124 -28.27 3.20 -9.68
C GLU A 124 -28.02 1.72 -9.33
N GLU A 125 -27.09 1.03 -10.01
CA GLU A 125 -26.95 -0.43 -9.89
C GLU A 125 -25.60 -0.88 -9.33
N TRP A 126 -24.50 -0.17 -9.55
CA TRP A 126 -23.16 -0.63 -9.14
C TRP A 126 -23.07 -0.89 -7.65
N HIS A 127 -23.67 -0.04 -6.81
CA HIS A 127 -23.64 -0.20 -5.35
C HIS A 127 -24.40 -1.45 -4.85
N LYS A 128 -25.31 -1.99 -5.67
CA LYS A 128 -26.03 -3.25 -5.38
C LYS A 128 -25.20 -4.47 -5.79
N VAL A 129 -24.35 -4.32 -6.81
CA VAL A 129 -23.48 -5.38 -7.32
C VAL A 129 -22.15 -5.40 -6.56
N GLY A 130 -21.39 -4.31 -6.57
CA GLY A 130 -20.14 -4.16 -5.81
C GLY A 130 -19.01 -5.12 -6.20
N ASP A 131 -19.18 -5.90 -7.26
CA ASP A 131 -18.20 -6.86 -7.78
C ASP A 131 -18.04 -6.66 -9.30
N VAL A 132 -16.82 -6.36 -9.73
CA VAL A 132 -16.50 -6.11 -11.15
C VAL A 132 -16.69 -7.36 -12.02
N ARG A 133 -16.55 -8.56 -11.45
CA ARG A 133 -16.74 -9.84 -12.13
C ARG A 133 -18.20 -10.07 -12.48
N GLU A 134 -19.11 -9.72 -11.57
CA GLU A 134 -20.55 -9.79 -11.81
C GLU A 134 -21.00 -8.69 -12.77
N TRP A 135 -20.47 -7.48 -12.61
CA TRP A 135 -20.76 -6.36 -13.50
C TRP A 135 -20.42 -6.66 -14.96
N GLU A 136 -19.27 -7.29 -15.19
CA GLU A 136 -18.88 -7.79 -16.52
C GLU A 136 -19.83 -8.87 -17.04
N LYS A 137 -20.24 -9.83 -16.19
CA LYS A 137 -21.20 -10.88 -16.56
C LYS A 137 -22.59 -10.34 -16.91
N MET A 138 -22.98 -9.19 -16.36
CA MET A 138 -24.20 -8.47 -16.74
C MET A 138 -24.10 -7.78 -18.10
N GLY A 139 -22.94 -7.83 -18.76
CA GLY A 139 -22.70 -7.25 -20.08
C GLY A 139 -22.20 -5.81 -20.04
N TYR A 140 -21.90 -5.28 -18.85
CA TYR A 140 -21.38 -3.92 -18.72
C TYR A 140 -19.87 -3.87 -18.94
N LYS A 141 -19.40 -2.76 -19.52
CA LYS A 141 -17.97 -2.60 -19.84
C LYS A 141 -17.13 -2.44 -18.57
N VAL A 142 -16.05 -3.20 -18.48
CA VAL A 142 -15.03 -3.05 -17.44
C VAL A 142 -13.72 -2.58 -18.06
N ARG A 143 -12.88 -1.95 -17.25
CA ARG A 143 -11.56 -1.49 -17.66
C ARG A 143 -10.50 -2.11 -16.76
N THR A 144 -9.48 -2.69 -17.38
CA THR A 144 -8.22 -3.02 -16.73
C THR A 144 -7.33 -1.79 -16.69
N TYR A 145 -7.01 -1.32 -15.48
CA TYR A 145 -6.16 -0.15 -15.26
C TYR A 145 -4.68 -0.51 -15.24
N LYS A 146 -4.37 -1.69 -14.70
CA LYS A 146 -3.01 -2.22 -14.61
C LYS A 146 -3.06 -3.72 -14.46
N THR A 147 -2.05 -4.38 -15.02
CA THR A 147 -1.72 -5.76 -14.75
C THR A 147 -0.46 -5.78 -13.89
N ILE A 148 -0.46 -6.59 -12.83
CA ILE A 148 0.63 -6.69 -11.85
C ILE A 148 0.87 -8.14 -11.47
N LYS A 149 2.12 -8.51 -11.16
CA LYS A 149 2.40 -9.82 -10.54
C LYS A 149 1.65 -9.92 -9.22
N ALA A 150 0.80 -10.94 -9.08
CA ALA A 150 -0.06 -11.09 -7.90
C ALA A 150 0.78 -11.13 -6.60
N LYS A 151 1.94 -11.79 -6.64
CA LYS A 151 2.89 -11.83 -5.52
C LYS A 151 3.46 -10.47 -5.13
N GLU A 152 3.72 -9.57 -6.08
CA GLU A 152 4.22 -8.23 -5.77
C GLU A 152 3.16 -7.42 -5.01
N LEU A 153 1.90 -7.52 -5.44
CA LEU A 153 0.78 -6.88 -4.73
C LEU A 153 0.56 -7.51 -3.35
N TRP A 154 0.65 -8.83 -3.23
CA TRP A 154 0.57 -9.54 -1.96
C TRP A 154 1.69 -9.16 -0.99
N ASN A 155 2.93 -9.09 -1.48
CA ASN A 155 4.08 -8.64 -0.70
C ASN A 155 3.89 -7.21 -0.20
N LEU A 156 3.38 -6.32 -1.05
CA LEU A 156 3.04 -4.95 -0.66
C LEU A 156 2.00 -4.90 0.47
N ILE A 157 0.93 -5.70 0.38
CA ILE A 157 -0.10 -5.82 1.42
C ILE A 157 0.54 -6.29 2.73
N ASN A 158 1.37 -7.34 2.69
CA ASN A 158 2.04 -7.89 3.87
C ASN A 158 3.02 -6.91 4.52
N ILE A 159 3.84 -6.21 3.72
CA ILE A 159 4.75 -5.17 4.22
C ILE A 159 3.93 -4.08 4.91
N CYS A 160 2.84 -3.62 4.31
CA CYS A 160 1.98 -2.63 4.94
C CYS A 160 1.37 -3.14 6.24
N ALA A 161 0.79 -4.35 6.24
CA ALA A 161 0.18 -4.94 7.43
C ALA A 161 1.21 -5.13 8.56
N THR A 162 2.41 -5.60 8.23
CA THR A 162 3.50 -5.84 9.21
C THR A 162 3.97 -4.56 9.89
N TYR A 163 4.18 -3.49 9.11
CA TYR A 163 4.81 -2.27 9.63
C TYR A 163 3.82 -1.15 9.98
N SER A 164 2.54 -1.28 9.61
CA SER A 164 1.50 -0.32 9.99
C SER A 164 0.25 -0.93 10.64
N ALA A 165 0.24 -2.24 10.92
CA ALA A 165 -0.91 -2.99 11.43
C ALA A 165 -2.15 -2.94 10.52
N GLU A 166 -1.99 -2.43 9.29
CA GLU A 166 -3.03 -2.15 8.31
C GLU A 166 -2.47 -2.39 6.89
N PRO A 167 -3.25 -2.93 5.94
CA PRO A 167 -4.68 -3.14 6.06
C PRO A 167 -5.05 -4.44 6.77
N GLY A 168 -6.22 -4.47 7.42
CA GLY A 168 -6.88 -5.71 7.80
C GLY A 168 -7.22 -6.55 6.56
N ILE A 169 -7.13 -7.88 6.67
CA ILE A 169 -7.36 -8.81 5.55
C ILE A 169 -8.67 -9.57 5.78
N PHE A 170 -9.53 -9.62 4.76
CA PHE A 170 -10.78 -10.37 4.79
C PHE A 170 -10.97 -11.20 3.52
N PHE A 171 -11.15 -12.52 3.65
CA PHE A 171 -11.36 -13.40 2.49
C PHE A 171 -12.84 -13.43 2.10
N ILE A 172 -13.21 -12.60 1.11
CA ILE A 172 -14.61 -12.30 0.79
C ILE A 172 -15.36 -13.47 0.17
N ASP A 173 -14.68 -14.26 -0.68
CA ASP A 173 -15.31 -15.40 -1.35
C ASP A 173 -15.62 -16.51 -0.31
N ASN A 174 -14.70 -16.78 0.62
CA ASN A 174 -14.96 -17.73 1.72
C ASN A 174 -16.13 -17.28 2.62
N ALA A 175 -16.23 -15.99 2.91
CA ALA A 175 -17.34 -15.45 3.71
C ALA A 175 -18.68 -15.62 2.98
N ASN A 176 -18.71 -15.39 1.66
CA ASN A 176 -19.89 -15.60 0.85
C ASN A 176 -20.27 -17.09 0.72
N ASP A 177 -19.30 -17.99 0.60
CA ASP A 177 -19.57 -19.44 0.51
C ASP A 177 -20.11 -20.04 1.81
N MET A 178 -19.82 -19.42 2.96
CA MET A 178 -20.18 -19.94 4.28
C MET A 178 -21.34 -19.19 4.95
N THR A 179 -21.80 -18.07 4.40
CA THR A 179 -22.86 -17.27 5.02
C THR A 179 -24.25 -17.86 4.78
N ASN A 180 -25.11 -17.79 5.80
CA ASN A 180 -26.53 -18.13 5.65
C ASN A 180 -27.32 -17.05 4.89
N ALA A 181 -26.75 -15.85 4.71
CA ALA A 181 -27.35 -14.75 3.97
C ALA A 181 -27.65 -15.10 2.50
N GLN A 182 -26.89 -16.04 1.91
CA GLN A 182 -27.15 -16.56 0.58
C GLN A 182 -28.56 -17.14 0.43
N ALA A 183 -29.11 -17.77 1.49
CA ALA A 183 -30.47 -18.32 1.48
C ALA A 183 -31.56 -17.23 1.32
N TYR A 184 -31.20 -15.97 1.56
CA TYR A 184 -32.06 -14.80 1.42
C TYR A 184 -31.74 -13.97 0.16
N GLY A 185 -30.90 -14.50 -0.75
CA GLY A 185 -30.44 -13.78 -1.94
C GLY A 185 -29.50 -12.60 -1.63
N GLN A 186 -28.90 -12.60 -0.44
CA GLN A 186 -27.97 -11.56 0.00
C GLN A 186 -26.52 -12.05 -0.08
N LYS A 187 -25.59 -11.10 -0.22
CA LYS A 187 -24.15 -11.36 -0.30
C LYS A 187 -23.37 -10.40 0.59
N VAL A 188 -22.25 -10.89 1.12
CA VAL A 188 -21.30 -10.10 1.88
C VAL A 188 -20.49 -9.26 0.89
N VAL A 189 -20.48 -7.94 1.08
CA VAL A 189 -19.73 -6.99 0.25
C VAL A 189 -18.56 -6.33 1.00
N ALA A 190 -18.59 -6.39 2.33
CA ALA A 190 -17.56 -5.86 3.23
C ALA A 190 -17.68 -6.52 4.62
N THR A 191 -16.70 -6.27 5.48
CA THR A 191 -16.76 -6.63 6.91
C THR A 191 -16.80 -5.37 7.77
N ASN A 192 -17.26 -5.51 9.01
CA ASN A 192 -17.14 -4.46 10.01
C ASN A 192 -15.66 -4.14 10.35
N PRO A 193 -15.37 -3.01 11.02
CA PRO A 193 -14.00 -2.56 11.28
C PRO A 193 -13.12 -3.56 12.05
N CYS A 194 -13.73 -4.48 12.79
CA CYS A 194 -13.04 -5.53 13.55
C CYS A 194 -12.82 -6.84 12.78
N GLY A 195 -13.26 -6.93 11.52
CA GLY A 195 -13.08 -8.10 10.65
C GLY A 195 -13.86 -9.36 11.07
N ARG A 196 -14.88 -9.24 11.93
CA ARG A 196 -15.56 -10.37 12.59
C ARG A 196 -17.05 -10.50 12.28
N VAL A 197 -17.67 -9.48 11.68
CA VAL A 197 -19.09 -9.45 11.34
C VAL A 197 -19.20 -9.02 9.89
N ALA A 198 -19.87 -9.83 9.08
CA ALA A 198 -19.99 -9.68 7.64
C ALA A 198 -21.37 -10.16 7.17
#